data_AF-A3J0K8-F1
#
_entry.id   AF-A3J0K8-F1
#
_cell.length_a   1.000
_cell.length_b   1.000
_cell.length_c   1.000
_cell.angle_alpha   90.00
_cell.angle_beta   90.00
_cell.angle_gamma   90.00
#
_symmetry.space_group_name_H-M   'P 1'
#
loop_
_entity.id
_entity.type
_entity.pdbx_description
1 polymer ?
#
loop_
_entity_poly.entity_id
_entity_poly.type
_entity_poly.pdbx_seq_one_letter_code
_entity_poly.pdbx_strand_id
1 'polypeptide(L)'
;MKPKIKNMNTPFTLGQIVRLKNYKRNELEKEAYFVVIEENDDTNELVLYTLNTNRYYKSGTTIIPENPEEDFQIVQLKSSDLLQEEVTLIKGRTENELTGIVFDFLEEDTEVVFTLVNSFLVSNIKVDYHTSKNQWLRGNIHIAMHY
;
A
#
# COMPACT_ATOMS: atom_id res chain seq x y z
N MET A 1 29.52 24.32 -14.62
CA MET A 1 28.98 23.00 -14.25
C MET A 1 27.94 22.63 -15.30
N LYS A 2 28.07 21.49 -15.98
CA LYS A 2 26.98 20.99 -16.83
C LYS A 2 25.91 20.40 -15.91
N PRO A 3 24.61 20.69 -16.10
CA PRO A 3 23.58 19.96 -15.36
C PRO A 3 23.66 18.49 -15.79
N LYS A 4 23.73 17.59 -14.81
CA LYS A 4 23.46 16.16 -15.05
C LYS A 4 21.98 16.07 -15.41
N ILE A 5 21.69 15.63 -16.63
CA ILE A 5 20.35 15.22 -17.01
C ILE A 5 20.05 13.96 -16.19
N LYS A 6 19.27 14.09 -15.12
CA LYS A 6 18.69 12.94 -14.40
C LYS A 6 17.47 12.52 -15.21
N ASN A 7 17.66 11.64 -16.18
CA ASN A 7 16.54 10.81 -16.62
C ASN A 7 16.40 9.70 -15.57
N MET A 8 15.65 9.95 -14.50
CA MET A 8 15.27 8.91 -13.55
C MET A 8 13.83 8.51 -13.84
N ASN A 9 13.62 7.73 -14.91
CA ASN A 9 12.42 6.90 -14.98
C ASN A 9 12.56 5.86 -13.87
N THR A 10 12.02 6.12 -12.68
CA THR A 10 11.93 5.06 -11.68
C THR A 10 10.97 3.98 -12.18
N PRO A 11 11.22 2.70 -11.92
CA PRO A 11 10.36 1.61 -12.40
C PRO A 11 8.99 1.56 -11.70
N PHE A 12 8.77 2.40 -10.69
CA PHE A 12 7.58 2.38 -9.86
C PHE A 12 6.49 3.25 -10.49
N THR A 13 5.30 2.66 -10.64
CA THR A 13 4.12 3.31 -11.23
C THR A 13 3.00 3.40 -10.21
N LEU A 14 2.10 4.36 -10.39
CA LEU A 14 1.00 4.62 -9.48
C LEU A 14 0.14 3.37 -9.26
N GLY A 15 -0.18 3.08 -8.00
CA GLY A 15 -0.94 1.88 -7.60
C GLY A 15 -0.14 0.58 -7.58
N GLN A 16 1.13 0.60 -8.00
CA GLN A 16 2.00 -0.57 -7.93
C GLN A 16 2.26 -0.97 -6.48
N ILE A 17 2.18 -2.27 -6.22
CA ILE A 17 2.53 -2.84 -4.92
C ILE A 17 4.02 -3.19 -4.90
N VAL A 18 4.68 -2.77 -3.83
CA VAL A 18 6.10 -3.06 -3.57
C VAL A 18 6.27 -3.61 -2.15
N ARG A 19 7.38 -4.28 -1.90
CA ARG A 19 7.83 -4.66 -0.56
C ARG A 19 9.29 -4.30 -0.35
N LEU A 20 9.70 -4.21 0.91
CA LEU A 20 11.11 -4.12 1.28
C LEU A 20 11.88 -5.37 0.85
N LYS A 21 13.08 -5.19 0.29
CA LYS A 21 14.02 -6.28 0.05
C LYS A 21 14.57 -6.79 1.38
N ASN A 22 14.67 -8.11 1.52
CA ASN A 22 15.25 -8.77 2.70
C ASN A 22 14.58 -8.39 4.04
N TYR A 23 13.28 -8.09 4.04
CA TYR A 23 12.54 -7.68 5.24
C TYR A 23 12.42 -8.80 6.28
N LYS A 24 11.96 -9.98 5.82
CA LYS A 24 11.73 -11.15 6.67
C LYS A 24 13.03 -11.63 7.30
N ARG A 25 13.03 -11.78 8.62
CA ARG A 25 14.10 -12.46 9.37
C ARG A 25 13.92 -13.97 9.41
N ASN A 26 12.69 -14.45 9.18
CA ASN A 26 12.31 -15.85 9.13
C ASN A 26 11.02 -16.01 8.30
N GLU A 27 10.64 -17.24 7.97
CA GLU A 27 9.51 -17.53 7.07
C GLU A 27 8.15 -17.18 7.66
N LEU A 28 8.01 -17.17 8.99
CA LEU A 28 6.76 -16.87 9.70
C LEU A 28 6.46 -15.37 9.76
N GLU A 29 7.48 -14.52 9.59
CA GLU A 29 7.29 -13.08 9.54
C GLU A 29 6.53 -12.70 8.27
N LYS A 30 5.50 -11.87 8.42
CA LYS A 30 4.74 -11.31 7.29
C LYS A 30 5.57 -10.22 6.61
N GLU A 31 5.31 -9.96 5.33
CA GLU A 31 6.05 -8.93 4.59
C GLU A 31 5.58 -7.51 4.97
N ALA A 32 6.40 -6.50 4.64
CA ALA A 32 6.00 -5.11 4.68
C ALA A 32 5.62 -4.66 3.26
N TYR A 33 4.32 -4.46 3.02
CA TYR A 33 3.78 -4.05 1.74
C TYR A 33 3.49 -2.55 1.70
N PHE A 34 3.74 -1.96 0.55
CA PHE A 34 3.52 -0.55 0.26
C PHE A 34 2.88 -0.40 -1.11
N VAL A 35 2.14 0.70 -1.28
CA VAL A 35 1.51 1.07 -2.55
C VAL A 35 2.10 2.40 -3.00
N VAL A 36 2.51 2.50 -4.26
CA VAL A 36 2.95 3.77 -4.86
C VAL A 36 1.75 4.71 -4.96
N ILE A 37 1.83 5.88 -4.32
CA ILE A 37 0.79 6.92 -4.36
C ILE A 37 1.24 8.21 -5.04
N GLU A 38 2.54 8.35 -5.33
CA GLU A 38 3.08 9.40 -6.19
C GLU A 38 4.29 8.82 -6.93
N GLU A 39 4.36 9.07 -8.24
CA GLU A 39 5.47 8.63 -9.08
C GLU A 39 6.63 9.63 -8.96
N ASN A 40 7.85 9.15 -9.12
CA ASN A 40 9.01 10.03 -9.22
C ASN A 40 9.03 10.65 -10.62
N ASP A 41 8.65 11.93 -10.72
CA ASP A 41 8.77 12.73 -11.93
C ASP A 41 9.79 13.87 -11.75
N ASP A 42 9.92 14.75 -12.75
CA ASP A 42 10.91 15.83 -12.76
C ASP A 42 10.77 16.82 -11.57
N THR A 43 9.68 16.74 -10.79
CA THR A 43 9.38 17.61 -9.65
C THR A 43 9.02 16.89 -8.35
N ASN A 44 8.70 15.59 -8.40
CA ASN A 44 8.06 14.87 -7.29
C ASN A 44 8.91 13.69 -6.77
N GLU A 45 8.94 13.53 -5.44
CA GLU A 45 9.59 12.40 -4.78
C GLU A 45 8.71 11.16 -4.91
N LEU A 46 9.29 9.95 -4.96
CA LEU A 46 8.47 8.72 -4.89
C LEU A 46 7.77 8.71 -3.53
N VAL A 47 6.44 8.63 -3.52
CA VAL A 47 5.68 8.56 -2.28
C VAL A 47 5.01 7.19 -2.18
N LEU A 48 5.25 6.51 -1.06
CA LEU A 48 4.71 5.19 -0.77
C LEU A 48 3.74 5.26 0.41
N TYR A 49 2.60 4.59 0.28
CA TYR A 49 1.64 4.36 1.34
C TYR A 49 1.86 2.98 1.97
N THR A 50 2.01 2.92 3.28
CA THR A 50 2.15 1.67 4.03
C THR A 50 0.82 0.92 4.05
N LEU A 51 0.76 -0.23 3.37
CA LEU A 51 -0.48 -1.01 3.22
C LEU A 51 -0.82 -1.78 4.50
N ASN A 52 0.15 -2.46 5.11
CA ASN A 52 -0.03 -3.21 6.35
C ASN A 52 0.93 -2.75 7.45
N THR A 53 0.44 -2.74 8.70
CA THR A 53 1.26 -2.42 9.86
C THR A 53 2.43 -3.40 9.94
N ASN A 54 3.64 -2.88 10.04
CA ASN A 54 4.89 -3.65 10.05
C ASN A 54 5.85 -3.13 11.13
N ARG A 55 7.08 -3.67 11.17
CA ARG A 55 8.07 -3.33 12.21
C ARG A 55 8.44 -1.84 12.23
N TYR A 56 8.36 -1.16 11.09
CA TYR A 56 8.82 0.21 10.93
C TYR A 56 7.67 1.22 10.90
N TYR A 57 6.55 0.85 10.28
CA TYR A 57 5.46 1.77 9.98
C TYR A 57 4.10 1.18 10.32
N LYS A 58 3.19 2.02 10.80
CA LYS A 58 1.78 1.68 10.91
C LYS A 58 1.14 1.75 9.52
N SER A 59 0.14 0.91 9.26
CA SER A 59 -0.66 1.07 8.04
C SER A 59 -1.25 2.49 7.97
N GLY A 60 -1.38 3.04 6.77
CA GLY A 60 -1.77 4.45 6.58
C GLY A 60 -0.60 5.43 6.54
N THR A 61 0.58 5.02 7.01
CA THR A 61 1.74 5.92 7.02
C THR A 61 2.27 6.13 5.60
N THR A 62 2.42 7.38 5.22
CA THR A 62 3.12 7.78 3.99
C THR A 62 4.63 7.90 4.26
N ILE A 63 5.44 7.36 3.36
CA ILE A 63 6.90 7.42 3.42
C ILE A 63 7.48 7.90 2.09
N ILE A 64 8.61 8.59 2.18
CA ILE A 64 9.43 9.00 1.04
C ILE A 64 10.78 8.29 1.20
N PRO A 65 11.05 7.22 0.42
CA PRO A 65 12.28 6.47 0.53
C PRO A 65 13.47 7.23 -0.08
N GLU A 66 14.62 7.16 0.58
CA GLU A 66 15.85 7.79 0.09
C GLU A 66 16.43 7.06 -1.14
N ASN A 67 16.41 5.72 -1.12
CA ASN A 67 16.99 4.87 -2.18
C ASN A 67 16.00 3.77 -2.64
N PRO A 68 14.87 4.14 -3.28
CA PRO A 68 13.77 3.20 -3.53
C PRO A 68 14.15 1.98 -4.37
N GLU A 69 15.04 2.15 -5.35
CA GLU A 69 15.52 1.07 -6.21
C GLU A 69 16.40 0.06 -5.46
N GLU A 70 17.08 0.47 -4.39
CA GLU A 70 17.90 -0.39 -3.56
C GLU A 70 17.04 -1.12 -2.52
N ASP A 71 16.10 -0.40 -1.91
CA ASP A 71 15.32 -0.86 -0.75
C ASP A 71 14.08 -1.67 -1.13
N PHE A 72 13.46 -1.43 -2.30
CA PHE A 72 12.17 -1.99 -2.66
C PHE A 72 12.19 -2.84 -3.93
N GLN A 73 11.26 -3.78 -3.99
CA GLN A 73 10.99 -4.58 -5.19
C GLN A 73 9.49 -4.67 -5.46
N ILE A 74 9.13 -4.64 -6.74
CA ILE A 74 7.76 -4.85 -7.21
C ILE A 74 7.34 -6.29 -6.92
N VAL A 75 6.12 -6.48 -6.45
CA VAL A 75 5.57 -7.80 -6.15
C VAL A 75 4.12 -7.93 -6.59
N GLN A 76 3.73 -9.17 -6.85
CA GLN A 76 2.33 -9.56 -6.95
C GLN A 76 1.87 -9.97 -5.56
N LEU A 77 0.94 -9.20 -5.00
CA LEU A 77 0.33 -9.48 -3.69
C LEU A 77 -0.93 -10.31 -3.91
N LYS A 78 -1.07 -11.45 -3.23
CA LYS A 78 -2.34 -12.17 -3.20
C LYS A 78 -3.21 -11.64 -2.07
N SER A 79 -4.53 -11.72 -2.23
CA SER A 79 -5.46 -11.38 -1.15
C SER A 79 -5.12 -12.13 0.14
N SER A 80 -4.84 -13.43 0.06
CA SER A 80 -4.52 -14.28 1.21
C SER A 80 -3.30 -13.79 2.02
N ASP A 81 -2.37 -13.06 1.41
CA ASP A 81 -1.23 -12.47 2.10
C ASP A 81 -1.65 -11.44 3.15
N LEU A 82 -2.77 -10.74 2.91
CA LEU A 82 -3.35 -9.73 3.80
C LEU A 82 -4.20 -10.34 4.92
N LEU A 83 -4.48 -11.65 4.95
CA LEU A 83 -5.20 -12.26 6.07
C LEU A 83 -4.49 -11.99 7.38
N GLN A 84 -5.27 -11.54 8.37
CA GLN A 84 -4.86 -11.20 9.72
C GLN A 84 -3.91 -9.99 9.82
N GLU A 85 -3.71 -9.25 8.73
CA GLU A 85 -2.97 -8.00 8.73
C GLU A 85 -3.87 -6.82 9.11
N GLU A 86 -3.32 -5.85 9.84
CA GLU A 86 -3.97 -4.55 10.06
C GLU A 86 -3.71 -3.65 8.85
N VAL A 87 -4.79 -3.18 8.22
CA VAL A 87 -4.75 -2.27 7.08
C VAL A 87 -5.57 -1.01 7.36
N THR A 88 -5.14 0.13 6.82
CA THR A 88 -5.83 1.42 6.90
C THR A 88 -6.79 1.58 5.74
N LEU A 89 -7.99 2.02 6.07
CA LEU A 89 -9.18 2.04 5.25
C LEU A 89 -9.79 3.43 5.35
N ILE A 90 -10.22 4.00 4.23
CA ILE A 90 -10.94 5.28 4.27
C ILE A 90 -12.44 5.01 4.12
N LYS A 91 -13.21 5.39 5.13
CA LYS A 91 -14.67 5.32 5.12
C LYS A 91 -15.27 6.53 4.38
N GLY A 92 -15.40 6.41 3.07
CA GLY A 92 -16.16 7.36 2.24
C GLY A 92 -15.73 8.82 2.39
N ARG A 93 -16.62 9.75 1.96
CA ARG A 93 -16.37 11.20 1.86
C ARG A 93 -15.97 11.93 3.16
N THR A 94 -15.99 11.26 4.31
CA THR A 94 -15.75 11.87 5.62
C THR A 94 -14.32 11.69 6.15
N GLU A 95 -13.36 11.26 5.32
CA GLU A 95 -11.90 11.28 5.58
C GLU A 95 -11.40 10.62 6.88
N ASN A 96 -12.28 9.99 7.66
CA ASN A 96 -11.85 9.30 8.86
C ASN A 96 -11.18 7.99 8.46
N GLU A 97 -9.85 8.00 8.50
CA GLU A 97 -9.03 6.80 8.47
C GLU A 97 -9.50 5.83 9.56
N LEU A 98 -9.79 4.60 9.14
CA LEU A 98 -10.14 3.48 9.98
C LEU A 98 -9.11 2.39 9.77
N THR A 99 -8.49 1.92 10.83
CA THR A 99 -7.70 0.69 10.76
C THR A 99 -8.57 -0.52 11.09
N GLY A 100 -8.31 -1.64 10.43
CA GLY A 100 -9.01 -2.89 10.69
C GLY A 100 -8.15 -4.10 10.34
N ILE A 101 -8.38 -5.20 11.04
CA ILE A 101 -7.76 -6.49 10.74
C ILE A 101 -8.59 -7.17 9.65
N VAL A 102 -7.93 -7.63 8.58
CA VAL A 102 -8.59 -8.40 7.52
C VAL A 102 -8.86 -9.83 8.01
N PHE A 103 -10.12 -10.25 7.92
CA PHE A 103 -10.57 -11.56 8.39
C PHE A 103 -10.91 -12.53 7.25
N ASP A 104 -11.49 -12.01 6.17
CA ASP A 104 -11.94 -12.85 5.06
C ASP A 104 -11.98 -12.07 3.75
N PHE A 105 -12.00 -12.79 2.63
CA PHE A 105 -12.27 -12.27 1.29
C PHE A 105 -13.49 -12.98 0.73
N LEU A 106 -14.35 -12.23 0.05
CA LEU A 106 -15.55 -12.80 -0.57
C LEU A 106 -15.26 -13.51 -1.90
N GLU A 107 -14.07 -13.31 -2.42
CA GLU A 107 -13.66 -13.73 -3.76
C GLU A 107 -12.58 -14.82 -3.66
N GLU A 108 -12.32 -15.50 -4.78
CA GLU A 108 -11.18 -16.41 -4.87
C GLU A 108 -9.88 -15.66 -4.59
N ASP A 109 -8.86 -16.39 -4.11
CA ASP A 109 -7.57 -15.79 -3.81
C ASP A 109 -6.91 -15.21 -5.06
N THR A 110 -7.00 -13.90 -5.20
CA THR A 110 -6.67 -13.18 -6.43
C THR A 110 -5.54 -12.19 -6.17
N GLU A 111 -4.95 -11.71 -7.26
CA GLU A 111 -3.94 -10.66 -7.19
C GLU A 111 -4.62 -9.33 -6.81
N VAL A 112 -4.05 -8.65 -5.83
CA VAL A 112 -4.49 -7.33 -5.38
C VAL A 112 -3.97 -6.30 -6.37
N VAL A 113 -4.90 -5.58 -6.99
CA VAL A 113 -4.62 -4.51 -7.95
C VAL A 113 -5.31 -3.25 -7.49
N PHE A 114 -4.57 -2.14 -7.44
CA PHE A 114 -5.13 -0.82 -7.17
C PHE A 114 -5.35 -0.07 -8.47
N THR A 115 -6.51 0.58 -8.59
CA THR A 115 -6.86 1.43 -9.73
C THR A 115 -7.25 2.81 -9.25
N LEU A 116 -6.81 3.84 -9.97
CA LEU A 116 -7.17 5.22 -9.65
C LEU A 116 -8.63 5.47 -10.04
N VAL A 117 -9.46 5.81 -9.06
CA VAL A 117 -10.87 6.17 -9.22
C VAL A 117 -11.13 7.48 -8.49
N ASN A 118 -11.31 8.57 -9.24
CA ASN A 118 -11.34 9.94 -8.71
C ASN A 118 -10.02 10.25 -7.97
N SER A 119 -10.10 10.59 -6.67
CA SER A 119 -8.96 10.92 -5.81
C SER A 119 -8.55 9.75 -4.89
N PHE A 120 -8.86 8.52 -5.27
CA PHE A 120 -8.54 7.32 -4.48
C PHE A 120 -7.92 6.24 -5.36
N LEU A 121 -6.92 5.55 -4.83
CA LEU A 121 -6.56 4.21 -5.30
C LEU A 121 -7.48 3.20 -4.61
N VAL A 122 -8.17 2.40 -5.41
CA VAL A 122 -9.17 1.43 -4.94
C VAL A 122 -8.73 0.03 -5.34
N SER A 123 -8.69 -0.90 -4.38
CA SER A 123 -8.37 -2.30 -4.65
C SER A 123 -9.49 -2.99 -5.41
N ASN A 124 -9.14 -3.94 -6.28
CA ASN A 124 -10.10 -4.84 -6.92
C ASN A 124 -10.81 -5.78 -5.93
N ILE A 125 -10.14 -6.17 -4.84
CA ILE A 125 -10.67 -7.10 -3.85
C ILE A 125 -11.62 -6.43 -2.85
N LYS A 126 -12.60 -7.21 -2.35
CA LYS A 126 -13.42 -6.86 -1.19
C LYS A 126 -13.06 -7.70 0.03
N VAL A 127 -12.84 -7.02 1.14
CA VAL A 127 -12.44 -7.60 2.43
C VAL A 127 -13.54 -7.46 3.46
N ASP A 128 -13.68 -8.48 4.31
CA ASP A 128 -14.30 -8.35 5.61
C ASP A 128 -13.23 -8.00 6.63
N TYR A 129 -13.44 -6.91 7.37
CA TYR A 129 -12.50 -6.44 8.37
C TYR A 129 -13.18 -6.11 9.69
N HIS A 130 -12.43 -6.34 10.75
CA HIS A 130 -12.82 -6.04 12.12
C HIS A 130 -12.02 -4.84 12.63
N THR A 131 -12.73 -3.75 12.91
CA THR A 131 -12.12 -2.50 13.36
C THR A 131 -11.78 -2.51 14.84
N SER A 132 -10.89 -1.61 15.25
CA SER A 132 -10.56 -1.36 16.67
C SER A 132 -11.78 -0.94 17.53
N LYS A 133 -12.86 -0.45 16.90
CA LYS A 133 -14.12 -0.09 17.56
C LYS A 133 -15.10 -1.28 17.65
N ASN A 134 -14.64 -2.50 17.42
CA ASN A 134 -15.45 -3.73 17.44
C ASN A 134 -16.62 -3.71 16.46
N GLN A 135 -16.39 -3.11 15.28
CA GLN A 135 -17.35 -3.07 14.18
C GLN A 135 -16.83 -3.93 13.03
N TRP A 136 -17.73 -4.76 12.49
CA TRP A 136 -17.55 -5.46 11.23
C TRP A 136 -17.91 -4.54 10.08
N LEU A 137 -17.00 -4.46 9.11
CA LEU A 137 -17.16 -3.65 7.92
C LEU A 137 -16.70 -4.47 6.72
N ARG A 138 -17.25 -4.12 5.56
CA ARG A 138 -17.05 -4.82 4.30
C ARG A 138 -16.85 -3.82 3.19
N GLY A 139 -15.83 -4.01 2.36
CA GLY A 139 -15.58 -3.13 1.23
C GLY A 139 -14.21 -3.35 0.61
N ASN A 140 -13.91 -2.53 -0.40
CA ASN A 140 -12.58 -2.45 -1.00
C ASN A 140 -11.61 -1.71 -0.06
N ILE A 141 -10.31 -1.87 -0.29
CA ILE A 141 -9.29 -1.03 0.32
C ILE A 141 -9.22 0.27 -0.48
N HIS A 142 -9.30 1.40 0.23
CA HIS A 142 -9.24 2.75 -0.34
C HIS A 142 -8.05 3.50 0.24
N ILE A 143 -7.21 4.02 -0.64
CA ILE A 143 -6.07 4.88 -0.28
C ILE A 143 -6.35 6.25 -0.90
N ALA A 144 -6.41 7.29 -0.07
CA ALA A 144 -6.63 8.63 -0.57
C ALA A 144 -5.35 9.18 -1.17
N MET A 145 -5.52 9.83 -2.31
CA MET A 145 -4.48 10.60 -2.99
C MET A 145 -4.52 12.01 -2.39
N HIS A 146 -3.97 12.19 -1.20
CA HIS A 146 -3.83 13.51 -0.56
C HIS A 146 -2.36 13.90 -0.53
N TYR A 147 -1.94 14.70 -1.50
CA TYR A 147 -0.80 15.60 -1.40
C TYR A 147 -1.13 16.89 -2.16
#